data_AF-A0A7S2MEA3-F1
#
_entry.id   AF-A0A7S2MEA3-F1
#
_cell.length_a   1.000
_cell.length_b   1.000
_cell.length_c   1.000
_cell.angle_alpha   90.00
_cell.angle_beta   90.00
_cell.angle_gamma   90.00
#
_symmetry.space_group_name_H-M   'P 1'
#
loop_
_entity.id
_entity.type
_entity.pdbx_description
1 polymer ?
#
loop_
_entity_poly.entity_id
_entity_poly.type
_entity_poly.pdbx_seq_one_letter_code
_entity_poly.pdbx_strand_id
1 'polypeptide(L)'
;KIKLSSQQKVQVRCRAEGGESALEMDVTRDEFERASEDLFRRSMKPVEIVLADQMMTADNVDDIVLVGGASRTPKLRALLQEFMGPSKKLHTEIDPDITVAYGAANILD
;
A
#
# COMPACT_ATOMS: atom_id res chain seq x y z
N LYS A 1 2.75 -11.04 -4.65
CA LYS A 1 2.46 -9.67 -4.14
C LYS A 1 3.19 -8.57 -4.91
N ILE A 2 4.53 -8.41 -4.80
CA ILE A 2 5.24 -7.24 -5.39
C ILE A 2 4.95 -7.04 -6.89
N LYS A 3 5.04 -8.10 -7.70
CA LYS A 3 4.73 -8.04 -9.14
C LYS A 3 3.28 -7.61 -9.44
N LEU A 4 2.33 -7.96 -8.57
CA LEU A 4 0.92 -7.59 -8.73
C LEU A 4 0.68 -6.09 -8.50
N SER A 5 1.64 -5.35 -7.93
CA SER A 5 1.56 -3.88 -7.84
C SER A 5 1.72 -3.19 -9.19
N SER A 6 2.35 -3.83 -10.19
CA SER A 6 2.51 -3.29 -11.55
C SER A 6 1.84 -4.14 -12.63
N GLN A 7 1.64 -5.44 -12.39
CA GLN A 7 1.04 -6.40 -13.32
C GLN A 7 -0.36 -6.83 -12.85
N GLN A 8 -1.24 -7.19 -13.78
CA GLN A 8 -2.59 -7.69 -13.46
C GLN A 8 -2.61 -9.18 -13.13
N LYS A 9 -1.58 -9.93 -13.53
CA LYS A 9 -1.48 -11.37 -13.37
C LYS A 9 -0.03 -11.77 -13.18
N VAL A 10 0.22 -12.79 -12.37
CA VAL A 10 1.54 -13.39 -12.17
C VAL A 10 1.41 -14.90 -12.08
N GLN A 11 2.31 -15.64 -12.71
CA GLN A 11 2.44 -17.07 -12.49
C GLN A 11 3.32 -17.30 -11.24
N VAL A 12 2.78 -18.03 -10.28
CA VAL A 12 3.46 -18.46 -9.06
C VAL A 12 3.85 -19.92 -9.23
N ARG A 13 5.15 -20.21 -9.07
CA ARG A 13 5.67 -21.58 -9.04
C ARG A 13 6.18 -21.87 -7.63
N CYS A 14 5.64 -22.91 -7.00
CA CYS A 14 6.01 -23.37 -5.67
C CYS A 14 6.47 -24.83 -5.75
N ARG A 15 7.55 -25.18 -5.06
CA ARG A 15 8.02 -26.56 -4.93
C ARG A 15 8.05 -26.93 -3.46
N ALA A 16 7.43 -28.06 -3.11
CA ALA A 16 7.51 -28.60 -1.76
C ALA A 16 8.89 -29.25 -1.54
N GLU A 17 9.43 -29.16 -0.32
CA GLU A 17 10.67 -29.89 0.03
C GLU A 17 10.47 -31.39 -0.16
N GLY A 18 11.39 -32.04 -0.87
CA GLY A 18 11.30 -33.46 -1.24
C GLY A 18 10.30 -33.79 -2.37
N GLY A 19 9.57 -32.81 -2.90
CA GLY A 19 8.64 -33.01 -4.01
C GLY A 19 9.33 -33.03 -5.38
N GLU A 20 8.94 -33.99 -6.23
CA GLU A 20 9.43 -34.09 -7.61
C GLU A 20 8.81 -33.02 -8.53
N SER A 21 7.55 -32.66 -8.31
CA SER A 21 6.80 -31.74 -9.17
C SER A 21 6.61 -30.35 -8.55
N ALA A 22 6.73 -29.30 -9.37
CA ALA A 22 6.41 -27.94 -8.98
C ALA A 22 4.91 -27.65 -9.21
N LEU A 23 4.27 -27.01 -8.23
CA LEU A 23 2.95 -26.43 -8.39
C LEU A 23 3.06 -25.12 -9.14
N GLU A 24 2.31 -24.97 -10.22
CA GLU A 24 2.16 -23.72 -10.96
C GLU A 24 0.72 -23.23 -10.84
N MET A 25 0.56 -21.98 -10.43
CA MET A 25 -0.75 -21.33 -10.38
C MET A 25 -0.64 -19.91 -10.92
N ASP A 26 -1.67 -19.48 -11.61
CA ASP A 26 -1.82 -18.08 -11.96
C ASP A 26 -2.57 -17.35 -10.86
N VAL A 27 -2.05 -16.19 -10.45
CA VAL A 27 -2.70 -15.31 -9.47
C VAL A 27 -2.90 -13.95 -10.10
N THR A 28 -4.13 -13.46 -10.06
CA THR A 28 -4.50 -12.12 -10.53
C THR A 28 -4.41 -11.08 -9.41
N ARG A 29 -4.31 -9.81 -9.79
CA ARG A 29 -4.39 -8.69 -8.85
C ARG A 29 -5.73 -8.70 -8.13
N ASP A 30 -6.83 -8.92 -8.84
CA ASP A 30 -8.18 -8.94 -8.29
C ASP A 30 -8.36 -10.02 -7.22
N GLU A 31 -7.81 -11.22 -7.42
CA GLU A 31 -7.84 -12.29 -6.42
C GLU A 31 -7.03 -11.92 -5.18
N PHE A 32 -5.83 -11.35 -5.35
CA PHE A 32 -5.02 -10.86 -4.24
C PHE A 32 -5.73 -9.74 -3.47
N GLU A 33 -6.33 -8.80 -4.18
CA GLU A 33 -7.01 -7.65 -3.58
C GLU A 33 -8.26 -8.11 -2.82
N ARG A 34 -9.04 -9.02 -3.39
CA ARG A 34 -10.20 -9.63 -2.74
C ARG A 34 -9.80 -10.41 -1.49
N ALA A 35 -8.72 -11.18 -1.55
CA ALA A 35 -8.22 -11.95 -0.42
C ALA A 35 -7.66 -11.07 0.72
N SER A 36 -7.37 -9.79 0.45
CA SER A 36 -6.77 -8.84 1.39
C SER A 36 -7.70 -7.65 1.73
N GLU A 37 -8.96 -7.70 1.30
CA GLU A 37 -9.91 -6.57 1.41
C GLU A 37 -10.13 -6.13 2.86
N ASP A 38 -10.21 -7.07 3.80
CA ASP A 38 -10.37 -6.77 5.22
C ASP A 38 -9.15 -6.02 5.79
N LEU A 39 -7.94 -6.39 5.35
CA LEU A 39 -6.70 -5.75 5.75
C LEU A 39 -6.62 -4.32 5.20
N PHE A 40 -7.03 -4.11 3.94
CA PHE A 40 -7.05 -2.77 3.36
C PHE A 40 -8.07 -1.86 4.07
N ARG A 41 -9.27 -2.35 4.37
CA ARG A 41 -10.25 -1.58 5.15
C ARG A 41 -9.74 -1.22 6.54
N ARG A 42 -9.12 -2.18 7.23
CA ARG A 42 -8.50 -1.93 8.53
C ARG A 42 -7.40 -0.88 8.48
N SER A 43 -6.68 -0.75 7.36
CA SER A 43 -5.62 0.24 7.21
C SER A 43 -6.13 1.69 7.15
N MET A 44 -7.42 1.92 6.90
CA MET A 44 -8.03 3.26 6.93
C MET A 44 -8.40 3.71 8.34
N LYS A 45 -8.63 2.78 9.29
CA LYS A 45 -9.00 3.12 10.67
C LYS A 45 -8.01 4.06 11.37
N PRO A 46 -6.68 3.86 11.29
CA PRO A 46 -5.73 4.81 11.88
C PRO A 46 -5.84 6.22 11.31
N VAL A 47 -6.17 6.33 10.02
CA VAL A 47 -6.34 7.62 9.34
C VAL A 47 -7.57 8.36 9.89
N GLU A 48 -8.69 7.65 10.01
CA GLU A 48 -9.92 8.18 10.65
C GLU A 48 -9.67 8.65 12.08
N ILE A 49 -8.97 7.83 12.88
CA ILE A 49 -8.66 8.14 14.28
C ILE A 49 -7.80 9.40 14.38
N VAL A 50 -6.73 9.50 13.59
CA VAL A 50 -5.82 10.66 13.64
C VAL A 50 -6.54 11.95 13.25
N LEU A 51 -7.38 11.92 12.21
CA LEU A 51 -8.17 13.09 11.83
C LEU A 51 -9.15 13.50 12.92
N ALA A 52 -9.86 12.53 13.52
CA ALA A 52 -10.80 12.78 14.60
C ALA A 52 -10.10 13.35 15.85
N ASP A 53 -8.97 12.77 16.25
CA ASP A 53 -8.18 13.21 17.41
C ASP A 53 -7.63 14.63 17.23
N GLN A 54 -7.37 15.05 15.99
CA GLN A 54 -6.93 16.41 15.65
C GLN A 54 -8.09 17.36 15.31
N MET A 55 -9.35 16.90 15.38
CA MET A 55 -10.53 17.64 14.94
C MET A 55 -10.42 18.17 13.50
N MET A 56 -9.79 17.38 12.62
CA MET A 56 -9.56 17.70 11.22
C MET A 56 -10.47 16.87 10.32
N THR A 57 -10.77 17.40 9.15
CA THR A 57 -11.34 16.65 8.02
C THR A 57 -10.26 16.44 6.95
N ALA A 58 -10.57 15.62 5.95
CA ALA A 58 -9.69 15.43 4.80
C ALA A 58 -9.32 16.76 4.11
N ASP A 59 -10.22 17.74 4.12
CA ASP A 59 -9.96 19.06 3.52
C ASP A 59 -8.83 19.82 4.20
N ASN A 60 -8.60 19.58 5.49
CA ASN A 60 -7.50 20.20 6.25
C ASN A 60 -6.12 19.58 5.96
N VAL A 61 -6.05 18.49 5.19
CA VAL A 61 -4.77 17.84 4.82
C VAL A 61 -4.32 18.38 3.46
N ASP A 62 -3.21 19.10 3.41
CA ASP A 62 -2.72 19.67 2.15
C ASP A 62 -2.11 18.60 1.23
N ASP A 63 -1.15 17.83 1.77
CA ASP A 63 -0.36 16.85 1.03
C ASP A 63 -0.36 15.49 1.74
N ILE A 64 -0.32 14.40 0.95
CA ILE A 64 -0.30 13.04 1.47
C ILE A 64 0.95 12.32 0.97
N VAL A 65 1.88 12.04 1.87
CA VAL A 65 3.13 11.32 1.56
C VAL A 65 2.99 9.83 1.87
N LEU A 66 3.22 8.99 0.87
CA LEU A 66 3.14 7.55 1.00
C LEU A 66 4.51 6.92 1.27
N VAL A 67 4.70 6.35 2.45
CA VAL A 67 5.97 5.73 2.88
C VAL A 67 5.78 4.24 3.18
N GLY A 68 6.84 3.44 2.99
CA GLY A 68 6.86 1.99 3.15
C GLY A 68 6.35 1.22 1.92
N GLY A 69 7.01 0.10 1.58
CA GLY A 69 6.75 -0.60 0.32
C GLY A 69 5.33 -1.20 0.15
N ALA A 70 4.54 -1.30 1.22
CA ALA A 70 3.13 -1.66 1.11
C ALA A 70 2.28 -0.58 0.43
N SER A 71 2.69 0.69 0.51
CA SER A 71 2.02 1.83 -0.09
C SER A 71 2.00 1.79 -1.63
N ARG A 72 2.83 0.94 -2.26
CA ARG A 72 2.81 0.66 -3.70
C ARG A 72 1.60 -0.13 -4.18
N THR A 73 0.78 -0.64 -3.27
CA THR A 73 -0.39 -1.46 -3.61
C THR A 73 -1.52 -0.58 -4.20
N PRO A 74 -1.98 -0.83 -5.45
CA PRO A 74 -2.98 0.01 -6.10
C PRO A 74 -4.28 0.17 -5.31
N LYS A 75 -4.85 -0.93 -4.81
CA LYS A 75 -6.08 -0.89 -3.98
C LYS A 75 -5.96 0.01 -2.76
N LEU A 76 -4.83 -0.02 -2.07
CA LEU A 76 -4.60 0.82 -0.89
C LEU A 76 -4.59 2.31 -1.26
N ARG A 77 -3.92 2.67 -2.36
CA ARG A 77 -3.90 4.05 -2.88
C ARG A 77 -5.30 4.51 -3.29
N ALA A 78 -6.06 3.64 -3.96
CA ALA A 78 -7.42 3.94 -4.38
C ALA A 78 -8.35 4.20 -3.19
N LEU A 79 -8.30 3.34 -2.17
CA LEU A 79 -9.10 3.52 -0.94
C LEU A 79 -8.73 4.81 -0.19
N LEU A 80 -7.42 5.10 -0.09
CA LEU A 80 -6.98 6.34 0.54
C LEU A 80 -7.41 7.58 -0.25
N GLN A 81 -7.33 7.54 -1.59
CA GLN A 81 -7.82 8.62 -2.45
C GLN A 81 -9.32 8.82 -2.32
N GLU A 82 -10.09 7.74 -2.26
CA GLU A 82 -11.54 7.77 -2.04
C GLU A 82 -11.88 8.42 -0.69
N PHE A 83 -11.15 8.04 0.36
CA PHE A 83 -11.31 8.60 1.70
C PHE A 83 -10.91 10.07 1.80
N MET A 84 -9.78 10.45 1.19
CA MET A 84 -9.23 11.82 1.28
C MET A 84 -9.89 12.80 0.31
N GLY A 85 -10.59 12.28 -0.69
CA GLY A 85 -11.22 13.07 -1.74
C GLY A 85 -10.35 13.22 -2.99
N PRO A 86 -10.96 13.39 -4.17
CA PRO A 86 -10.30 13.29 -5.47
C PRO A 86 -9.29 14.40 -5.77
N SER A 87 -9.36 15.53 -5.05
CA SER A 87 -8.44 16.67 -5.22
C SER A 87 -7.14 16.52 -4.46
N LYS A 88 -7.07 15.60 -3.49
CA LYS A 88 -5.88 15.42 -2.65
C LYS A 88 -4.80 14.66 -3.40
N LYS A 89 -3.59 15.21 -3.45
CA LYS A 89 -2.47 14.60 -4.17
C LYS A 89 -1.81 13.53 -3.29
N LEU A 90 -1.80 12.29 -3.78
CA LEU A 90 -0.97 11.23 -3.21
C LEU A 90 0.45 11.30 -3.80
N HIS A 91 1.43 11.68 -2.99
CA HIS A 91 2.82 11.71 -3.41
C HIS A 91 3.38 10.29 -3.54
N THR A 92 3.72 9.93 -4.77
CA THR A 92 4.24 8.60 -5.14
C THR A 92 5.61 8.68 -5.81
N GLU A 93 6.07 9.89 -6.11
CA GLU A 93 7.40 10.24 -6.60
C GLU A 93 8.48 10.12 -5.52
N ILE A 94 8.08 10.14 -4.26
CA ILE A 94 8.95 9.96 -3.10
C ILE A 94 9.24 8.46 -2.96
N ASP A 95 10.51 8.07 -2.93
CA ASP A 95 10.89 6.66 -2.81
C ASP A 95 10.59 6.12 -1.40
N PRO A 96 9.53 5.31 -1.24
CA PRO A 96 9.01 4.93 0.07
C PRO A 96 9.94 4.01 0.85
N ASP A 97 11.01 3.46 0.24
CA ASP A 97 11.95 2.57 0.91
C ASP A 97 13.11 3.33 1.57
N ILE A 98 13.44 4.53 1.10
CA ILE A 98 14.58 5.31 1.60
C ILE A 98 14.17 6.56 2.38
N THR A 99 12.95 7.09 2.19
CA THR A 99 12.54 8.37 2.80
C THR A 99 12.65 8.37 4.33
N VAL A 100 12.34 7.24 4.98
CA VAL A 100 12.47 7.14 6.45
C VAL A 100 13.94 7.25 6.86
N ALA A 101 14.83 6.52 6.19
CA ALA A 101 16.26 6.55 6.49
C ALA A 101 16.86 7.94 6.21
N TYR A 102 16.47 8.57 5.10
CA TYR A 102 16.89 9.91 4.75
C TYR A 102 16.41 10.94 5.79
N GLY A 103 15.16 10.86 6.22
CA GLY A 103 14.63 11.72 7.28
C GLY A 103 15.37 11.54 8.62
N ALA A 104 15.63 10.29 9.01
CA ALA A 104 16.35 9.97 10.25
C ALA A 104 17.80 10.49 10.25
N ALA A 105 18.50 10.40 9.12
CA ALA A 105 19.88 10.89 9.00
C ALA A 105 19.97 12.41 9.19
N ASN A 106 19.00 13.17 8.68
CA ASN A 106 18.99 14.63 8.76
C ASN A 106 18.57 15.19 10.14
N ILE A 107 18.09 14.36 11.07
CA ILE A 107 17.73 14.78 12.44
C ILE A 107 18.95 14.82 13.37
N LEU A 108 20.09 14.24 12.93
CA LEU A 108 21.31 14.12 13.73
C LEU A 108 22.26 15.31 13.60
N ASP A 109 21.89 16.36 12.85
CA ASP A 109 22.65 17.61 12.70
C ASP A 109 22.00 18.78 13.47
#